data_AF-A0A4Q4BQD6-F1
#
_entry.id   AF-A0A4Q4BQD6-F1
#
_cell.length_a   1.000
_cell.length_b   1.000
_cell.length_c   1.000
_cell.angle_alpha   90.00
_cell.angle_beta   90.00
_cell.angle_gamma   90.00
#
_symmetry.space_group_name_H-M   'P 1'
#
loop_
_entity.id
_entity.type
_entity.pdbx_description
1 polymer ?
#
loop_
_entity_poly.entity_id
_entity_poly.type
_entity_poly.pdbx_seq_one_letter_code
_entity_poly.pdbx_strand_id
1 'polypeptide(L)'
;LGMPFAGETLLSDWFLADVHMDGYPRPDTDASVHWHRDGVLLIFPIQPGRYRIIGDLPHTDGKSAPTPTLDQVQALVDQRGPAGTRLFDPVWLSGFRINGRKVASYRRGRAFLAGDAAHIHSPAGGQGMNTGMQDAVNLAWKLALVVQGHADGVLLDSYSPERSSVGDEVLKAAERLTSVATLKNPIAQGVRNAVGRLLLGLPSVTHGVADTMSEVAVHYPDSPLNGPGLRGLMHPGERVPPMAGQVPVGAGPAPRFAMFADGTPNLAALAEQFSGLVDPTIRPALREGTISLVRPDGYLACAATQPEPIVAYLAGMANKPTASALVRPA
;
A
#
# COMPACT_ATOMS: atom_id res chain seq x y z
N LEU A 1 -0.89 9.35 -22.01
CA LEU A 1 -2.24 8.75 -21.91
C LEU A 1 -3.39 9.77 -21.86
N GLY A 2 -3.14 11.08 -21.69
CA GLY A 2 -4.21 12.09 -21.66
C GLY A 2 -5.22 11.89 -20.53
N MET A 3 -4.79 11.27 -19.43
CA MET A 3 -5.64 10.99 -18.26
C MET A 3 -5.47 12.14 -17.27
N PRO A 4 -6.57 12.77 -16.81
CA PRO A 4 -6.48 13.83 -15.82
C PRO A 4 -5.82 13.34 -14.52
N PHE A 5 -4.88 14.13 -14.01
CA PHE A 5 -4.25 13.90 -12.71
C PHE A 5 -4.78 14.89 -11.69
N ALA A 6 -6.01 14.61 -11.26
CA ALA A 6 -6.84 15.50 -10.46
C ALA A 6 -6.38 15.50 -9.00
N GLY A 7 -6.54 16.65 -8.34
CA GLY A 7 -6.18 16.83 -6.94
C GLY A 7 -5.58 18.20 -6.66
N GLU A 8 -5.07 18.37 -5.46
CA GLU A 8 -4.70 19.66 -4.88
C GLU A 8 -3.21 19.73 -4.53
N THR A 9 -2.70 20.95 -4.45
CA THR A 9 -1.36 21.24 -3.95
C THR A 9 -1.51 21.93 -2.62
N LEU A 10 -0.87 21.40 -1.58
CA LEU A 10 -0.87 22.03 -0.27
C LEU A 10 -0.05 23.32 -0.34
N LEU A 11 -0.62 24.43 0.14
CA LEU A 11 0.03 25.75 0.17
C LEU A 11 0.98 25.87 1.38
N SER A 12 1.84 24.88 1.56
CA SER A 12 2.99 24.92 2.45
C SER A 12 4.20 24.32 1.75
N ASP A 13 5.35 24.98 1.92
CA ASP A 13 6.62 24.48 1.41
C ASP A 13 7.23 23.56 2.46
N TRP A 14 8.04 22.60 2.02
CA TRP A 14 8.70 21.64 2.89
C TRP A 14 10.15 21.50 2.47
N PHE A 15 10.98 21.05 3.40
CA PHE A 15 12.34 20.65 3.08
C PHE A 15 12.65 19.24 3.58
N LEU A 16 13.65 18.65 2.95
CA LEU A 16 14.35 17.45 3.39
C LEU A 16 15.84 17.74 3.40
N ALA A 17 16.51 17.35 4.47
CA ALA A 17 17.95 17.50 4.64
C ALA A 17 18.56 16.21 5.21
N ASP A 18 19.45 15.57 4.45
CA ASP A 18 20.31 14.51 4.96
C ASP A 18 21.65 15.13 5.37
N VAL A 19 21.99 15.09 6.66
CA VAL A 19 23.12 15.80 7.24
C VAL A 19 23.83 14.96 8.31
N HIS A 20 25.08 15.29 8.61
CA HIS A 20 25.71 14.85 9.84
C HIS A 20 25.33 15.77 10.99
N MET A 21 25.20 15.20 12.20
CA MET A 21 24.70 15.93 13.37
C MET A 21 25.42 15.52 14.65
N ASP A 22 25.79 16.52 15.45
CA ASP A 22 26.37 16.39 16.79
C ASP A 22 25.49 17.04 17.85
N GLY A 23 25.62 16.60 19.10
CA GLY A 23 24.94 17.21 20.25
C GLY A 23 23.43 16.93 20.34
N TYR A 24 22.90 16.07 19.48
CA TYR A 24 21.50 15.65 19.52
C TYR A 24 21.26 14.69 20.70
N PRO A 25 20.25 14.95 21.56
CA PRO A 25 20.12 14.26 22.84
C PRO A 25 19.37 12.92 22.76
N ARG A 26 18.94 12.48 21.57
CA ARG A 26 18.25 11.20 21.40
C ARG A 26 19.19 10.15 20.79
N PRO A 27 18.99 8.87 21.11
CA PRO A 27 19.74 7.79 20.47
C PRO A 27 19.55 7.78 18.95
N ASP A 28 20.57 7.33 18.24
CA ASP A 28 20.58 7.13 16.78
C ASP A 28 19.66 5.98 16.31
N THR A 29 18.79 5.46 17.19
CA THR A 29 17.75 4.47 16.88
C THR A 29 16.35 5.08 16.86
N ASP A 30 16.19 6.29 17.39
CA ASP A 30 14.89 6.85 17.70
C ASP A 30 14.54 7.97 16.72
N ALA A 31 13.47 7.76 15.94
CA ALA A 31 12.85 8.85 15.20
C ALA A 31 12.14 9.80 16.17
N SER A 32 12.22 11.10 15.91
CA SER A 32 11.55 12.12 16.72
C SER A 32 10.69 13.05 15.88
N VAL A 33 9.60 13.51 16.49
CA VAL A 33 8.72 14.54 15.93
C VAL A 33 8.64 15.67 16.93
N HIS A 34 9.12 16.83 16.54
CA HIS A 34 9.12 18.06 17.31
C HIS A 34 7.96 18.94 16.86
N TRP A 35 6.95 19.01 17.72
CA TRP A 35 5.78 19.88 17.52
C TRP A 35 6.07 21.26 18.09
N HIS A 36 6.37 22.23 17.22
CA HIS A 36 6.57 23.62 17.60
C HIS A 36 5.38 24.49 17.17
N ARG A 37 5.15 25.63 17.83
CA ARG A 37 4.06 26.54 17.47
C ARG A 37 4.18 27.09 16.04
N ASP A 38 5.41 27.17 15.53
CA ASP A 38 5.76 27.72 14.21
C ASP A 38 5.92 26.64 13.13
N GLY A 39 5.65 25.37 13.45
CA GLY A 39 5.75 24.25 12.49
C GLY A 39 6.21 22.94 13.13
N VAL A 40 6.29 21.90 12.30
CA VAL A 40 6.81 20.58 12.66
C VAL A 40 8.26 20.42 12.19
N LEU A 41 9.03 19.67 12.95
CA LEU A 41 10.36 19.20 12.58
C LEU A 41 10.45 17.71 12.90
N LEU A 42 10.77 16.88 11.91
CA LEU A 42 10.96 15.45 12.05
C LEU A 42 12.44 15.14 11.87
N ILE A 43 13.00 14.32 12.75
CA ILE A 43 14.39 13.89 12.69
C ILE A 43 14.41 12.37 12.71
N PHE A 44 14.95 11.77 11.65
CA PHE A 44 15.09 10.34 11.48
C PHE A 44 16.57 9.96 11.42
N PRO A 45 17.07 9.07 12.28
CA PRO A 45 18.40 8.53 12.09
C PRO A 45 18.42 7.63 10.85
N ILE A 46 19.46 7.77 10.01
CA ILE A 46 19.72 6.88 8.86
C ILE A 46 20.75 5.83 9.26
N GLN A 47 21.82 6.29 9.90
CA GLN A 47 22.91 5.50 10.48
C GLN A 47 23.57 6.36 11.57
N PRO A 48 24.44 5.78 12.43
CA PRO A 48 25.08 6.56 13.47
C PRO A 48 25.73 7.85 12.95
N GLY A 49 25.38 8.99 13.56
CA GLY A 49 25.87 10.32 13.18
C GLY A 49 25.26 10.95 11.91
N ARG A 50 24.43 10.24 11.13
CA ARG A 50 23.78 10.76 9.91
C ARG A 50 22.26 10.69 9.99
N TYR A 51 21.61 11.81 9.72
CA TYR A 51 20.20 12.02 9.99
C TYR A 51 19.49 12.64 8.80
N ARG A 52 18.21 12.30 8.66
CA ARG A 52 17.25 12.96 7.78
C ARG A 52 16.37 13.89 8.59
N ILE A 53 16.35 15.16 8.21
CA ILE A 53 15.52 16.20 8.81
C ILE A 53 14.46 16.61 7.80
N ILE A 54 13.21 16.65 8.23
CA ILE A 54 12.07 17.10 7.42
C ILE A 54 11.30 18.15 8.21
N GLY A 55 10.90 19.25 7.57
CA GLY A 55 10.09 20.26 8.22
C GLY A 55 9.32 21.13 7.25
N ASP A 56 8.29 21.80 7.74
CA ASP A 56 7.49 22.75 6.97
C ASP A 56 8.11 24.16 7.01
N LEU A 57 7.93 24.86 5.90
CA LEU A 57 8.37 26.22 5.65
C LEU A 57 7.14 27.08 5.28
N PRO A 58 7.20 28.40 5.55
CA PRO A 58 6.26 29.33 4.95
C PRO A 58 6.24 29.16 3.43
N HIS A 59 5.06 29.26 2.85
CA HIS A 59 4.91 29.18 1.40
C HIS A 59 5.67 30.30 0.69
N THR A 60 6.35 29.94 -0.40
CA THR A 60 6.99 30.88 -1.31
C THR A 60 6.29 30.90 -2.68
N ASP A 61 6.30 32.05 -3.35
CA ASP A 61 5.79 32.17 -4.71
C ASP A 61 6.68 31.39 -5.70
N GLY A 62 6.08 30.69 -6.66
CA GLY A 62 6.81 29.96 -7.70
C GLY A 62 6.25 28.57 -7.99
N LYS A 63 6.92 27.79 -8.84
CA LYS A 63 6.47 26.43 -9.23
C LYS A 63 6.86 25.33 -8.24
N SER A 64 7.93 25.53 -7.47
CA SER A 64 8.44 24.59 -6.47
C SER A 64 8.98 25.33 -5.26
N ALA A 65 9.03 24.67 -4.11
CA ALA A 65 9.71 25.19 -2.93
C ALA A 65 11.23 25.33 -3.20
N PRO A 66 11.87 26.42 -2.75
CA PRO A 66 13.31 26.58 -2.89
C PRO A 66 14.07 25.57 -2.02
N THR A 67 15.20 25.08 -2.51
CA THR A 67 16.11 24.26 -1.71
C THR A 67 16.77 25.12 -0.62
N PRO A 68 16.65 24.75 0.67
CA PRO A 68 17.29 25.52 1.73
C PRO A 68 18.81 25.30 1.74
N THR A 69 19.52 26.29 2.26
CA THR A 69 20.93 26.16 2.67
C THR A 69 21.05 25.43 4.01
N LEU A 70 22.24 24.91 4.31
CA LEU A 70 22.49 24.27 5.61
C LEU A 70 22.21 25.21 6.78
N ASP A 71 22.62 26.48 6.68
CA ASP A 71 22.41 27.49 7.73
C ASP A 71 20.92 27.75 8.00
N GLN A 72 20.09 27.72 6.94
CA GLN A 72 18.63 27.83 7.10
C GLN A 72 18.05 26.60 7.81
N VAL A 73 18.55 25.40 7.50
CA VAL A 73 18.13 24.18 8.21
C VAL A 73 18.59 24.21 9.68
N GLN A 74 19.83 24.66 9.95
CA GLN A 74 20.33 24.84 11.32
C GLN A 74 19.45 25.80 12.12
N ALA A 75 19.08 26.94 11.55
CA ALA A 75 18.20 27.91 12.22
C ALA A 75 16.82 27.31 12.56
N LEU A 76 16.28 26.43 11.72
CA LEU A 76 15.02 25.72 11.99
C LEU A 76 15.18 24.67 13.10
N VAL A 77 16.31 23.97 13.14
CA VAL A 77 16.64 23.04 14.23
C VAL A 77 16.83 23.79 15.54
N ASP A 78 17.51 24.92 15.55
CA ASP A 78 17.69 25.75 16.74
C ASP A 78 16.36 26.29 17.27
N GLN A 79 15.43 26.64 16.37
CA GLN A 79 14.12 27.15 16.73
C GLN A 79 13.17 26.05 17.22
N ARG A 80 13.15 24.88 16.57
CA ARG A 80 12.09 23.88 16.72
C ARG A 80 12.56 22.55 17.32
N GLY A 81 13.84 22.23 17.17
CA GLY A 81 14.47 21.00 17.62
C GLY A 81 15.12 21.14 19.02
N PRO A 82 15.89 20.13 19.45
CA PRO A 82 16.57 20.18 20.74
C PRO A 82 17.75 21.16 20.72
N ALA A 83 17.90 21.92 21.80
CA ALA A 83 19.05 22.80 22.00
C ALA A 83 20.37 22.04 21.97
N GLY A 84 21.42 22.67 21.43
CA GLY A 84 22.77 22.10 21.34
C GLY A 84 23.00 21.20 20.12
N THR A 85 21.99 21.03 19.27
CA THR A 85 22.09 20.23 18.05
C THR A 85 22.84 21.00 16.95
N ARG A 86 23.98 20.48 16.48
CA ARG A 86 24.79 21.10 15.42
C ARG A 86 24.77 20.25 14.16
N LEU A 87 24.43 20.86 13.03
CA LEU A 87 24.43 20.26 11.70
C LEU A 87 25.73 20.58 10.97
N PHE A 88 26.26 19.62 10.22
CA PHE A 88 27.44 19.79 9.38
C PHE A 88 27.45 18.77 8.23
N ASP A 89 28.34 19.00 7.26
CA ASP A 89 28.60 18.10 6.13
C ASP A 89 27.31 17.59 5.44
N PRO A 90 26.58 18.47 4.73
CA PRO A 90 25.29 18.13 4.16
C PRO A 90 25.46 17.15 3.01
N VAL A 91 24.75 16.03 3.08
CA VAL A 91 24.75 15.00 2.03
C VAL A 91 23.69 15.30 0.98
N TRP A 92 22.53 15.80 1.40
CA TRP A 92 21.44 16.17 0.48
C TRP A 92 20.56 17.25 1.10
N LEU A 93 20.22 18.28 0.32
CA LEU A 93 19.24 19.31 0.68
C LEU A 93 18.22 19.43 -0.46
N SER A 94 16.92 19.44 -0.14
CA SER A 94 15.85 19.57 -1.13
C SER A 94 14.66 20.33 -0.58
N GLY A 95 14.14 21.27 -1.36
CA GLY A 95 12.80 21.86 -1.16
C GLY A 95 11.75 21.07 -1.94
N PHE A 96 10.57 20.86 -1.37
CA PHE A 96 9.45 20.23 -2.07
C PHE A 96 8.09 20.79 -1.64
N ARG A 97 7.06 20.52 -2.44
CA ARG A 97 5.66 20.79 -2.09
C ARG A 97 4.87 19.50 -2.11
N ILE A 98 3.97 19.40 -1.14
CA ILE A 98 3.07 18.26 -1.05
C ILE A 98 1.95 18.43 -2.08
N ASN A 99 1.79 17.41 -2.91
CA ASN A 99 0.71 17.30 -3.87
C ASN A 99 -0.08 16.05 -3.53
N GLY A 100 -1.41 16.18 -3.41
CA GLY A 100 -2.34 15.06 -3.33
C GLY A 100 -3.05 14.95 -4.66
N ARG A 101 -2.65 14.02 -5.53
CA ARG A 101 -3.22 13.86 -6.87
C ARG A 101 -3.39 12.39 -7.23
N LYS A 102 -4.42 12.08 -8.02
CA LYS A 102 -4.72 10.73 -8.49
C LYS A 102 -5.33 10.73 -9.88
N VAL A 103 -5.08 9.68 -10.65
CA VAL A 103 -5.86 9.38 -11.86
C VAL A 103 -7.16 8.65 -11.50
N ALA A 104 -8.26 8.95 -12.19
CA ALA A 104 -9.56 8.33 -11.89
C ALA A 104 -9.60 6.81 -12.19
N SER A 105 -8.84 6.36 -13.20
CA SER A 105 -8.69 4.96 -13.56
C SER A 105 -7.22 4.62 -13.71
N TYR A 106 -6.82 3.41 -13.31
CA TYR A 106 -5.42 2.97 -13.37
C TYR A 106 -5.14 2.20 -14.67
N ARG A 107 -6.13 2.10 -15.57
CA ARG A 107 -6.03 1.39 -16.84
C ARG A 107 -6.68 2.18 -17.96
N ARG A 108 -6.01 2.23 -19.11
CA ARG A 108 -6.58 2.70 -20.38
C ARG A 108 -6.23 1.71 -21.49
N GLY A 109 -7.16 0.81 -21.83
CA GLY A 109 -6.93 -0.25 -22.79
C GLY A 109 -5.84 -1.21 -22.33
N ARG A 110 -4.68 -1.19 -23.01
CA ARG A 110 -3.51 -2.02 -22.68
C ARG A 110 -2.44 -1.27 -21.86
N ALA A 111 -2.68 0.00 -21.53
CA ALA A 111 -1.78 0.78 -20.69
C ALA A 111 -2.27 0.79 -19.24
N PHE A 112 -1.34 0.65 -18.30
CA PHE A 112 -1.59 0.61 -16.86
C PHE A 112 -0.70 1.63 -16.14
N LEU A 113 -1.19 2.17 -15.02
CA LEU A 113 -0.48 3.10 -14.15
C LEU A 113 -0.43 2.53 -12.74
N ALA A 114 0.74 2.56 -12.11
CA ALA A 114 0.99 2.07 -10.74
C ALA A 114 1.91 3.04 -10.00
N GLY A 115 1.83 3.08 -8.66
CA GLY A 115 2.64 3.96 -7.82
C GLY A 115 2.44 5.44 -8.16
N ASP A 116 3.51 6.23 -8.09
CA ASP A 116 3.50 7.69 -8.28
C ASP A 116 2.91 8.15 -9.63
N ALA A 117 2.91 7.28 -10.65
CA ALA A 117 2.26 7.57 -11.92
C ALA A 117 0.72 7.53 -11.86
N ALA A 118 0.17 6.85 -10.85
CA ALA A 118 -1.27 6.74 -10.60
C ALA A 118 -1.73 7.64 -9.44
N HIS A 119 -0.92 7.80 -8.40
CA HIS A 119 -1.24 8.58 -7.21
C HIS A 119 0.00 9.19 -6.57
N ILE A 120 -0.08 10.44 -6.13
CA ILE A 120 0.92 11.07 -5.26
C ILE A 120 0.19 11.68 -4.07
N HIS A 121 0.80 11.64 -2.90
CA HIS A 121 0.22 12.19 -1.67
C HIS A 121 1.32 12.67 -0.71
N SER A 122 0.90 13.24 0.42
CA SER A 122 1.81 13.61 1.50
C SER A 122 2.65 12.40 1.92
N PRO A 123 3.97 12.55 2.14
CA PRO A 123 4.81 11.48 2.68
C PRO A 123 4.45 11.13 4.13
N ALA A 124 3.57 11.91 4.77
CA ALA A 124 3.03 11.61 6.09
C ALA A 124 2.46 10.18 6.11
N GLY A 125 2.97 9.36 7.03
CA GLY A 125 2.59 7.95 7.15
C GLY A 125 3.49 6.95 6.41
N GLY A 126 4.35 7.41 5.49
CA GLY A 126 5.33 6.55 4.80
C GLY A 126 4.70 5.54 3.83
N GLN A 127 3.51 5.80 3.32
CA GLN A 127 2.72 4.81 2.58
C GLN A 127 3.04 4.75 1.07
N GLY A 128 3.50 5.83 0.43
CA GLY A 128 3.54 5.91 -1.04
C GLY A 128 4.31 4.78 -1.74
N MET A 129 5.52 4.47 -1.26
CA MET A 129 6.31 3.36 -1.79
C MET A 129 5.62 2.01 -1.54
N ASN A 130 5.04 1.81 -0.35
CA ASN A 130 4.33 0.58 0.01
C ASN A 130 3.10 0.39 -0.89
N THR A 131 2.26 1.42 -1.04
CA THR A 131 1.10 1.41 -1.91
C THR A 131 1.50 1.11 -3.36
N GLY A 132 2.57 1.73 -3.86
CA GLY A 132 3.08 1.50 -5.21
C GLY A 132 3.61 0.08 -5.45
N MET A 133 4.33 -0.50 -4.47
CA MET A 133 4.72 -1.92 -4.53
C MET A 133 3.50 -2.84 -4.53
N GLN A 134 2.49 -2.54 -3.71
CA GLN A 134 1.25 -3.31 -3.69
C GLN A 134 0.44 -3.19 -4.99
N ASP A 135 0.45 -2.03 -5.65
CA ASP A 135 -0.13 -1.86 -6.99
C ASP A 135 0.54 -2.81 -8.00
N ALA A 136 1.88 -2.87 -7.96
CA ALA A 136 2.65 -3.73 -8.84
C ALA A 136 2.36 -5.21 -8.56
N VAL A 137 2.34 -5.62 -7.28
CA VAL A 137 2.02 -7.00 -6.87
C VAL A 137 0.61 -7.39 -7.32
N ASN A 138 -0.38 -6.51 -7.15
CA ASN A 138 -1.75 -6.74 -7.58
C ASN A 138 -1.89 -6.88 -9.10
N LEU A 139 -1.15 -6.08 -9.88
CA LEU A 139 -1.20 -6.10 -11.34
C LEU A 139 -0.41 -7.27 -11.96
N ALA A 140 0.77 -7.59 -11.42
CA ALA A 140 1.74 -8.47 -12.07
C ALA A 140 1.18 -9.87 -12.34
N TRP A 141 0.50 -10.46 -11.35
CA TRP A 141 -0.06 -11.80 -11.48
C TRP A 141 -1.21 -11.85 -12.52
N LYS A 142 -2.05 -10.81 -12.52
CA LYS A 142 -3.17 -10.67 -13.48
C LYS A 142 -2.64 -10.56 -14.90
N LEU A 143 -1.62 -9.71 -15.09
CA LEU A 143 -0.99 -9.50 -16.38
C LEU A 143 -0.30 -10.77 -16.88
N ALA A 144 0.44 -11.46 -16.00
CA ALA A 144 1.10 -12.71 -16.34
C ALA A 144 0.11 -13.79 -16.80
N LEU A 145 -0.98 -14.03 -16.06
CA LEU A 145 -1.98 -15.05 -16.44
C LEU A 145 -2.67 -14.74 -17.76
N VAL A 146 -2.94 -13.46 -18.06
CA VAL A 146 -3.56 -13.05 -19.33
C VAL A 146 -2.57 -13.16 -20.49
N VAL A 147 -1.33 -12.71 -20.31
CA VAL A 147 -0.28 -12.80 -21.35
C VAL A 147 0.07 -14.24 -21.68
N GLN A 148 0.07 -15.14 -20.68
CA GLN A 148 0.29 -16.57 -20.87
C GLN A 148 -0.94 -17.30 -21.43
N GLY A 149 -2.08 -16.62 -21.60
CA GLY A 149 -3.30 -17.20 -22.14
C GLY A 149 -4.03 -18.13 -21.18
N HIS A 150 -3.74 -18.07 -19.87
CA HIS A 150 -4.42 -18.86 -18.84
C HIS A 150 -5.72 -18.20 -18.36
N ALA A 151 -5.80 -16.87 -18.40
CA ALA A 151 -6.97 -16.09 -18.01
C ALA A 151 -7.44 -15.14 -19.11
N ASP A 152 -8.73 -14.81 -19.12
CA ASP A 152 -9.31 -13.77 -19.98
C ASP A 152 -8.97 -12.35 -19.46
N GLY A 153 -9.01 -11.36 -20.35
CA GLY A 153 -8.73 -9.95 -20.05
C GLY A 153 -9.64 -9.33 -18.98
N VAL A 154 -10.79 -9.95 -18.69
CA VAL A 154 -11.68 -9.59 -17.56
C VAL A 154 -10.93 -9.60 -16.23
N LEU A 155 -9.92 -10.46 -16.07
CA LEU A 155 -9.08 -10.48 -14.87
C LEU A 155 -8.40 -9.12 -14.62
N LEU A 156 -7.97 -8.45 -15.68
CA LEU A 156 -7.32 -7.13 -15.61
C LEU A 156 -8.30 -6.00 -15.34
N ASP A 157 -9.61 -6.21 -15.50
CA ASP A 157 -10.62 -5.18 -15.20
C ASP A 157 -10.74 -4.93 -13.70
N SER A 158 -10.35 -5.90 -12.87
CA SER A 158 -10.31 -5.77 -11.41
C SER A 158 -9.21 -4.85 -10.88
N TYR A 159 -8.14 -4.60 -11.65
CA TYR A 159 -6.98 -3.83 -11.16
C TYR A 159 -7.37 -2.41 -10.76
N SER A 160 -8.08 -1.70 -11.63
CA SER A 160 -8.46 -0.31 -11.38
C SER A 160 -9.38 -0.12 -10.18
N PRO A 161 -10.52 -0.83 -10.04
CA PRO A 161 -11.40 -0.64 -8.87
C PRO A 161 -10.72 -1.06 -7.56
N GLU A 162 -9.91 -2.12 -7.55
CA GLU A 162 -9.20 -2.57 -6.33
C GLU A 162 -8.14 -1.59 -5.85
N ARG A 163 -7.33 -1.02 -6.77
CA ARG A 163 -6.18 -0.18 -6.38
C ARG A 163 -6.51 1.31 -6.35
N SER A 164 -7.52 1.74 -7.09
CA SER A 164 -8.01 3.11 -7.01
C SER A 164 -8.69 3.38 -5.66
N SER A 165 -9.44 2.42 -5.10
CA SER A 165 -10.06 2.57 -3.76
C SER A 165 -9.01 2.70 -2.66
N VAL A 166 -7.97 1.86 -2.68
CA VAL A 166 -6.83 1.97 -1.76
C VAL A 166 -6.13 3.32 -1.91
N GLY A 167 -5.93 3.79 -3.15
CA GLY A 167 -5.39 5.13 -3.40
C GLY A 167 -6.24 6.25 -2.78
N ASP A 168 -7.58 6.15 -2.82
CA ASP A 168 -8.46 7.13 -2.15
C ASP A 168 -8.30 7.11 -0.64
N GLU A 169 -8.16 5.93 -0.04
CA GLU A 169 -7.97 5.79 1.40
C GLU A 169 -6.64 6.38 1.86
N VAL A 170 -5.55 6.08 1.15
CA VAL A 170 -4.21 6.59 1.47
C VAL A 170 -4.16 8.11 1.29
N LEU A 171 -4.72 8.66 0.21
CA LEU A 171 -4.79 10.12 0.01
C LEU A 171 -5.53 10.80 1.18
N LYS A 172 -6.73 10.31 1.53
CA LYS A 172 -7.53 10.86 2.64
C LYS A 172 -6.82 10.74 3.98
N ALA A 173 -6.15 9.61 4.24
CA ALA A 173 -5.40 9.38 5.47
C ALA A 173 -4.21 10.34 5.57
N ALA A 174 -3.43 10.47 4.50
CA ALA A 174 -2.25 11.33 4.44
C ALA A 174 -2.62 12.81 4.58
N GLU A 175 -3.71 13.26 3.94
CA GLU A 175 -4.26 14.62 4.08
C GLU A 175 -4.69 14.91 5.51
N ARG A 176 -5.44 14.00 6.15
CA ARG A 176 -5.87 14.15 7.55
C ARG A 176 -4.67 14.22 8.50
N LEU A 177 -3.70 13.33 8.33
CA LEU A 177 -2.49 13.31 9.16
C LEU A 177 -1.70 14.61 9.02
N THR A 178 -1.54 15.09 7.79
CA THR A 178 -0.86 16.36 7.50
C THR A 178 -1.62 17.53 8.11
N SER A 179 -2.94 17.61 7.93
CA SER A 179 -3.77 18.67 8.50
C SER A 179 -3.73 18.70 10.04
N VAL A 180 -3.72 17.54 10.69
CA VAL A 180 -3.60 17.43 12.15
C VAL A 180 -2.19 17.81 12.63
N ALA A 181 -1.18 17.48 11.82
CA ALA A 181 0.20 17.83 12.09
C ALA A 181 0.43 19.35 12.02
N THR A 182 -0.06 20.01 10.98
CA THR A 182 0.20 21.42 10.68
C THR A 182 -0.82 22.39 11.30
N LEU A 183 -1.56 21.96 12.34
CA LEU A 183 -2.51 22.83 13.04
C LEU A 183 -1.81 24.06 13.62
N LYS A 184 -2.29 25.27 13.30
CA LYS A 184 -1.75 26.55 13.82
C LYS A 184 -2.50 27.10 15.03
N ASN A 185 -3.76 26.68 15.23
CA ASN A 185 -4.58 27.19 16.33
C ASN A 185 -4.13 26.56 17.67
N PRO A 186 -3.71 27.37 18.67
CA PRO A 186 -3.20 26.86 19.95
C PRO A 186 -4.21 25.99 20.72
N ILE A 187 -5.51 26.32 20.64
CA ILE A 187 -6.57 25.54 21.29
C ILE A 187 -6.68 24.17 20.61
N ALA A 188 -6.69 24.14 19.28
CA ALA A 188 -6.74 22.89 18.52
C ALA A 188 -5.51 22.01 18.76
N GLN A 189 -4.31 22.62 18.88
CA GLN A 189 -3.10 21.91 19.27
C GLN A 189 -3.22 21.30 20.68
N GLY A 190 -3.78 22.02 21.65
CA GLY A 190 -4.03 21.54 23.00
C GLY A 190 -4.96 20.31 23.02
N VAL A 191 -6.08 20.38 22.29
CA VAL A 191 -7.02 19.26 22.15
C VAL A 191 -6.34 18.06 21.49
N ARG A 192 -5.65 18.26 20.36
CA ARG A 192 -4.91 17.19 19.68
C ARG A 192 -3.93 16.49 20.62
N ASN A 193 -3.16 17.25 21.38
CA ASN A 193 -2.15 16.69 22.28
C ASN A 193 -2.79 15.89 23.43
N ALA A 194 -3.92 16.36 23.98
CA ALA A 194 -4.66 15.66 25.03
C ALA A 194 -5.29 14.36 24.49
N VAL A 195 -5.97 14.44 23.35
CA VAL A 195 -6.60 13.29 22.68
C VAL A 195 -5.54 12.28 22.26
N GLY A 196 -4.42 12.73 21.69
CA GLY A 196 -3.31 11.85 21.27
C GLY A 196 -2.72 11.07 22.45
N ARG A 197 -2.50 11.72 23.60
CA ARG A 197 -2.02 11.02 24.82
C ARG A 197 -2.99 9.97 25.33
N LEU A 198 -4.29 10.26 25.29
CA LEU A 198 -5.32 9.33 25.74
C LEU A 198 -5.43 8.12 24.78
N LEU A 199 -5.55 8.39 23.48
CA LEU A 199 -5.78 7.36 22.47
C LEU A 199 -4.55 6.48 22.23
N LEU A 200 -3.35 7.06 22.20
CA LEU A 200 -2.11 6.28 22.03
C LEU A 200 -1.73 5.48 23.29
N GLY A 201 -2.42 5.69 24.42
CA GLY A 201 -2.29 4.84 25.60
C GLY A 201 -3.10 3.53 25.50
N LEU A 202 -3.96 3.38 24.50
CA LEU A 202 -4.82 2.22 24.32
C LEU A 202 -4.20 1.22 23.32
N PRO A 203 -3.87 -0.02 23.73
CA PRO A 203 -3.24 -1.01 22.85
C PRO A 203 -4.02 -1.30 21.57
N SER A 204 -5.35 -1.31 21.63
CA SER A 204 -6.20 -1.55 20.46
C SER A 204 -6.07 -0.43 19.42
N VAL A 205 -5.95 0.82 19.87
CA VAL A 205 -5.76 1.97 18.99
C VAL A 205 -4.37 1.94 18.37
N THR A 206 -3.34 1.68 19.17
CA THR A 206 -1.96 1.59 18.65
C THR A 206 -1.80 0.47 17.63
N HIS A 207 -2.43 -0.69 17.86
CA HIS A 207 -2.43 -1.79 16.87
C HIS A 207 -3.18 -1.39 15.59
N GLY A 208 -4.37 -0.80 15.69
CA GLY A 208 -5.12 -0.38 14.50
C GLY A 208 -4.39 0.69 13.67
N VAL A 209 -3.70 1.63 14.33
CA VAL A 209 -2.83 2.61 13.65
C VAL A 209 -1.66 1.92 12.96
N ALA A 210 -1.00 0.97 13.64
CA ALA A 210 0.10 0.20 13.06
C ALA A 210 -0.36 -0.62 11.85
N ASP A 211 -1.53 -1.26 11.93
CA ASP A 211 -2.09 -2.06 10.83
C ASP A 211 -2.43 -1.20 9.61
N THR A 212 -2.94 0.01 9.85
CA THR A 212 -3.25 0.98 8.79
C THR A 212 -1.96 1.49 8.13
N MET A 213 -0.97 1.90 8.94
CA MET A 213 0.29 2.46 8.43
C MET A 213 1.15 1.42 7.70
N SER A 214 1.10 0.16 8.15
CA SER A 214 1.79 -0.96 7.49
C SER A 214 1.00 -1.56 6.32
N GLU A 215 -0.20 -1.04 6.05
CA GLU A 215 -1.10 -1.47 4.97
C GLU A 215 -1.46 -2.98 5.00
N VAL A 216 -1.34 -3.62 6.17
CA VAL A 216 -1.71 -5.05 6.33
C VAL A 216 -3.22 -5.26 6.42
N ALA A 217 -3.97 -4.19 6.76
CA ALA A 217 -5.42 -4.16 6.84
C ALA A 217 -6.12 -3.82 5.51
N VAL A 218 -5.38 -3.73 4.40
CA VAL A 218 -5.99 -3.51 3.07
C VAL A 218 -6.89 -4.70 2.73
N HIS A 219 -8.12 -4.42 2.31
CA HIS A 219 -9.12 -5.39 1.85
C HIS A 219 -9.80 -4.91 0.57
N TYR A 220 -10.37 -5.83 -0.20
CA TYR A 220 -11.08 -5.55 -1.44
C TYR A 220 -12.54 -6.03 -1.38
N PRO A 221 -13.40 -5.45 -0.52
CA PRO A 221 -14.77 -5.93 -0.33
C PRO A 221 -15.62 -5.88 -1.62
N ASP A 222 -15.38 -4.87 -2.45
CA ASP A 222 -16.11 -4.63 -3.71
C ASP A 222 -15.36 -5.15 -4.95
N SER A 223 -14.37 -6.03 -4.77
CA SER A 223 -13.63 -6.57 -5.91
C SER A 223 -14.55 -7.39 -6.82
N PRO A 224 -14.48 -7.18 -8.16
CA PRO A 224 -15.17 -8.04 -9.11
C PRO A 224 -14.59 -9.47 -9.17
N LEU A 225 -13.45 -9.73 -8.51
CA LEU A 225 -12.88 -11.07 -8.33
C LEU A 225 -13.39 -11.77 -7.07
N ASN A 226 -14.26 -11.15 -6.28
CA ASN A 226 -14.85 -11.83 -5.13
C ASN A 226 -15.87 -12.86 -5.62
N GLY A 227 -15.58 -14.13 -5.38
CA GLY A 227 -16.49 -15.24 -5.64
C GLY A 227 -17.40 -15.55 -4.44
N PRO A 228 -18.00 -16.76 -4.39
CA PRO A 228 -18.82 -17.17 -3.26
C PRO A 228 -18.00 -17.18 -1.96
N GLY A 229 -18.66 -16.82 -0.85
CA GLY A 229 -18.08 -16.85 0.50
C GLY A 229 -18.90 -17.73 1.45
N LEU A 230 -18.30 -18.08 2.58
CA LEU A 230 -18.96 -18.85 3.64
C LEU A 230 -19.14 -17.99 4.89
N ARG A 231 -20.33 -18.05 5.50
CA ARG A 231 -20.56 -17.40 6.79
C ARG A 231 -19.66 -18.00 7.86
N GLY A 232 -19.06 -17.15 8.70
CA GLY A 232 -18.15 -17.58 9.78
C GLY A 232 -16.73 -17.93 9.32
N LEU A 233 -16.41 -17.70 8.05
CA LEU A 233 -15.04 -17.63 7.53
C LEU A 233 -14.73 -16.18 7.14
N MET A 234 -13.47 -15.89 6.84
CA MET A 234 -13.03 -14.66 6.19
C MET A 234 -13.84 -14.39 4.91
N HIS A 235 -14.08 -13.13 4.62
CA HIS A 235 -14.81 -12.73 3.43
C HIS A 235 -13.88 -12.70 2.19
N PRO A 236 -14.37 -13.08 1.00
CA PRO A 236 -13.67 -12.79 -0.25
C PRO A 236 -13.23 -11.32 -0.32
N GLY A 237 -11.98 -11.09 -0.72
CA GLY A 237 -11.35 -9.77 -0.71
C GLY A 237 -10.57 -9.46 0.57
N GLU A 238 -10.67 -10.26 1.63
CA GLU A 238 -9.81 -10.13 2.81
C GLU A 238 -8.44 -10.78 2.58
N ARG A 239 -7.42 -10.20 3.21
CA ARG A 239 -6.04 -10.72 3.15
C ARG A 239 -5.93 -11.95 4.05
N VAL A 240 -5.43 -13.05 3.50
CA VAL A 240 -5.16 -14.27 4.25
C VAL A 240 -3.86 -14.07 5.03
N PRO A 241 -3.87 -14.17 6.37
CA PRO A 241 -2.65 -14.03 7.16
C PRO A 241 -1.61 -15.08 6.78
N PRO A 242 -0.30 -14.74 6.79
CA PRO A 242 0.74 -15.73 6.59
C PRO A 242 0.70 -16.76 7.73
N MET A 243 0.74 -18.04 7.38
CA MET A 243 0.76 -19.13 8.36
C MET A 243 2.21 -19.54 8.66
N ALA A 244 2.57 -19.57 9.94
CA ALA A 244 3.90 -19.97 10.37
C ALA A 244 4.24 -21.38 9.85
N GLY A 245 5.45 -21.53 9.31
CA GLY A 245 5.92 -22.80 8.71
C GLY A 245 5.39 -23.09 7.30
N GLN A 246 4.53 -22.24 6.72
CA GLN A 246 4.10 -22.36 5.34
C GLN A 246 4.78 -21.33 4.43
N VAL A 247 5.03 -21.72 3.19
CA VAL A 247 5.50 -20.79 2.15
C VAL A 247 4.38 -19.78 1.86
N PRO A 248 4.64 -18.46 1.85
CA PRO A 248 3.62 -17.47 1.51
C PRO A 248 2.94 -17.77 0.17
N VAL A 249 1.63 -17.50 0.07
CA VAL A 249 0.91 -17.59 -1.21
C VAL A 249 1.56 -16.61 -2.20
N GLY A 250 1.76 -17.05 -3.45
CA GLY A 250 2.40 -16.23 -4.48
C GLY A 250 3.92 -16.23 -4.48
N ALA A 251 4.59 -16.86 -3.51
CA ALA A 251 6.06 -16.92 -3.47
C ALA A 251 6.68 -17.92 -4.48
N GLY A 252 5.85 -18.64 -5.24
CA GLY A 252 6.30 -19.58 -6.26
C GLY A 252 6.69 -18.89 -7.57
N PRO A 253 7.28 -19.64 -8.52
CA PRO A 253 7.69 -19.11 -9.83
C PRO A 253 6.52 -18.80 -10.76
N ALA A 254 5.30 -19.25 -10.43
CA ALA A 254 4.10 -19.05 -11.23
C ALA A 254 3.00 -18.35 -10.41
N PRO A 255 2.28 -17.37 -10.99
CA PRO A 255 1.24 -16.61 -10.31
C PRO A 255 -0.09 -17.38 -10.25
N ARG A 256 -0.10 -18.52 -9.56
CA ARG A 256 -1.28 -19.39 -9.46
C ARG A 256 -2.03 -19.19 -8.14
N PHE A 257 -3.34 -19.40 -8.18
CA PHE A 257 -4.19 -19.47 -7.00
C PHE A 257 -3.76 -20.65 -6.13
N ALA A 258 -3.67 -20.42 -4.82
CA ALA A 258 -3.43 -21.47 -3.86
C ALA A 258 -4.77 -22.03 -3.36
N MET A 259 -4.92 -23.37 -3.38
CA MET A 259 -6.08 -24.05 -2.85
C MET A 259 -5.81 -24.53 -1.42
N PHE A 260 -6.73 -24.24 -0.50
CA PHE A 260 -6.71 -24.69 0.89
C PHE A 260 -7.92 -25.59 1.13
N ALA A 261 -7.70 -26.86 1.46
CA ALA A 261 -8.77 -27.84 1.67
C ALA A 261 -8.28 -29.09 2.41
N ASP A 262 -9.20 -29.78 3.08
CA ASP A 262 -8.94 -31.06 3.75
C ASP A 262 -9.69 -32.20 3.02
N GLY A 263 -8.93 -33.17 2.50
CA GLY A 263 -9.42 -34.53 2.24
C GLY A 263 -10.64 -34.72 1.33
N THR A 264 -10.97 -33.77 0.45
CA THR A 264 -12.14 -33.87 -0.43
C THR A 264 -11.80 -34.66 -1.72
N PRO A 265 -12.61 -35.65 -2.14
CA PRO A 265 -12.42 -36.32 -3.42
C PRO A 265 -12.40 -35.31 -4.59
N ASN A 266 -11.63 -35.61 -5.64
CA ASN A 266 -11.56 -34.84 -6.91
C ASN A 266 -10.86 -33.47 -6.89
N LEU A 267 -10.25 -33.03 -5.79
CA LEU A 267 -9.49 -31.77 -5.78
C LEU A 267 -8.22 -31.79 -6.64
N ALA A 268 -7.54 -32.94 -6.71
CA ALA A 268 -6.39 -33.11 -7.59
C ALA A 268 -6.79 -32.98 -9.08
N ALA A 269 -7.92 -33.57 -9.47
CA ALA A 269 -8.45 -33.45 -10.82
C ALA A 269 -8.87 -32.00 -11.14
N LEU A 270 -9.43 -31.27 -10.17
CA LEU A 270 -9.72 -29.84 -10.31
C LEU A 270 -8.44 -29.02 -10.53
N ALA A 271 -7.41 -29.24 -9.70
CA ALA A 271 -6.14 -28.54 -9.86
C ALA A 271 -5.45 -28.86 -11.20
N GLU A 272 -5.56 -30.09 -11.68
CA GLU A 272 -5.06 -30.50 -13.01
C GLU A 272 -5.85 -29.83 -14.14
N GLN A 273 -7.19 -29.84 -14.06
CA GLN A 273 -8.09 -29.19 -15.01
C GLN A 273 -7.77 -27.70 -15.18
N PHE A 274 -7.41 -27.02 -14.09
CA PHE A 274 -7.06 -25.60 -14.06
C PHE A 274 -5.57 -25.37 -13.79
N SER A 275 -4.68 -26.25 -14.28
CA SER A 275 -3.24 -26.21 -14.00
C SER A 275 -2.51 -24.92 -14.41
N GLY A 276 -3.09 -24.13 -15.32
CA GLY A 276 -2.61 -22.78 -15.65
C GLY A 276 -2.97 -21.71 -14.61
N LEU A 277 -4.02 -21.94 -13.80
CA LEU A 277 -4.56 -21.00 -12.81
C LEU A 277 -4.29 -21.45 -11.37
N VAL A 278 -4.28 -22.75 -11.07
CA VAL A 278 -4.27 -23.27 -9.70
C VAL A 278 -2.96 -24.03 -9.43
N ASP A 279 -2.37 -23.78 -8.27
CA ASP A 279 -1.20 -24.53 -7.81
C ASP A 279 -1.60 -25.99 -7.53
N PRO A 280 -0.86 -26.99 -8.05
CA PRO A 280 -1.17 -28.40 -7.79
C PRO A 280 -1.03 -28.79 -6.32
N THR A 281 -0.30 -28.02 -5.52
CA THR A 281 -0.10 -28.27 -4.09
C THR A 281 -1.31 -27.79 -3.30
N ILE A 282 -2.10 -28.73 -2.81
CA ILE A 282 -3.20 -28.44 -1.89
C ILE A 282 -2.62 -28.17 -0.50
N ARG A 283 -3.00 -27.04 0.08
CA ARG A 283 -2.59 -26.60 1.42
C ARG A 283 -3.65 -27.01 2.46
N PRO A 284 -3.28 -27.13 3.75
CA PRO A 284 -4.22 -27.44 4.83
C PRO A 284 -5.39 -26.45 4.83
N ALA A 285 -6.62 -26.90 5.10
CA ALA A 285 -7.77 -25.99 5.03
C ALA A 285 -7.66 -24.81 6.01
N LEU A 286 -8.17 -23.64 5.59
CA LEU A 286 -8.32 -22.48 6.48
C LEU A 286 -9.40 -22.72 7.55
N ARG A 287 -10.34 -23.61 7.24
CA ARG A 287 -11.35 -24.14 8.17
C ARG A 287 -11.73 -25.55 7.72
N GLU A 288 -11.87 -26.45 8.68
CA GLU A 288 -12.24 -27.84 8.43
C GLU A 288 -13.51 -27.95 7.58
N GLY A 289 -13.48 -28.86 6.60
CA GLY A 289 -14.60 -29.13 5.68
C GLY A 289 -14.87 -28.02 4.66
N THR A 290 -13.90 -27.13 4.41
CA THR A 290 -14.00 -26.07 3.39
C THR A 290 -12.93 -26.19 2.32
N ILE A 291 -13.24 -25.64 1.15
CA ILE A 291 -12.33 -25.41 0.04
C ILE A 291 -12.24 -23.89 -0.13
N SER A 292 -11.04 -23.34 -0.02
CA SER A 292 -10.77 -21.91 -0.22
C SER A 292 -9.75 -21.71 -1.33
N LEU A 293 -10.00 -20.74 -2.22
CA LEU A 293 -9.01 -20.26 -3.18
C LEU A 293 -8.44 -18.93 -2.74
N VAL A 294 -7.12 -18.83 -2.70
CA VAL A 294 -6.39 -17.60 -2.37
C VAL A 294 -5.63 -17.15 -3.60
N ARG A 295 -5.78 -15.87 -3.95
CA ARG A 295 -5.14 -15.23 -5.09
C ARG A 295 -3.62 -15.21 -4.93
N PRO A 296 -2.85 -15.08 -6.02
CA PRO A 296 -1.39 -14.95 -5.96
C PRO A 296 -0.89 -13.77 -5.13
N ASP A 297 -1.71 -12.73 -4.93
CA ASP A 297 -1.39 -11.57 -4.07
C ASP A 297 -1.82 -11.75 -2.60
N GLY A 298 -2.29 -12.94 -2.21
CA GLY A 298 -2.58 -13.32 -0.83
C GLY A 298 -3.99 -13.00 -0.33
N TYR A 299 -4.91 -12.62 -1.22
CA TYR A 299 -6.29 -12.30 -0.88
C TYR A 299 -7.23 -13.48 -1.13
N LEU A 300 -8.19 -13.72 -0.24
CA LEU A 300 -9.19 -14.75 -0.42
C LEU A 300 -10.05 -14.42 -1.66
N ALA A 301 -10.10 -15.31 -2.64
CA ALA A 301 -10.95 -15.15 -3.83
C ALA A 301 -12.35 -15.71 -3.59
N CYS A 302 -12.45 -16.92 -3.06
CA CYS A 302 -13.72 -17.56 -2.77
C CYS A 302 -13.55 -18.73 -1.79
N ALA A 303 -14.65 -19.15 -1.18
CA ALA A 303 -14.73 -20.31 -0.32
C ALA A 303 -16.06 -21.04 -0.49
N ALA A 304 -16.03 -22.37 -0.43
CA ALA A 304 -17.20 -23.24 -0.53
C ALA A 304 -16.99 -24.54 0.26
N THR A 305 -18.07 -25.30 0.50
CA THR A 305 -18.01 -26.65 1.10
C THR A 305 -18.02 -27.76 0.06
N GLN A 306 -18.26 -27.41 -1.21
CA GLN A 306 -18.33 -28.32 -2.35
C GLN A 306 -17.47 -27.74 -3.49
N PRO A 307 -16.97 -28.57 -4.42
CA PRO A 307 -16.06 -28.13 -5.47
C PRO A 307 -16.74 -27.33 -6.60
N GLU A 308 -18.03 -27.51 -6.86
CA GLU A 308 -18.73 -26.93 -8.01
C GLU A 308 -18.69 -25.39 -8.03
N PRO A 309 -18.90 -24.67 -6.91
CA PRO A 309 -18.73 -23.21 -6.87
C PRO A 309 -17.30 -22.75 -7.18
N ILE A 310 -16.29 -23.55 -6.80
CA ILE A 310 -14.88 -23.26 -7.08
C ILE A 310 -14.59 -23.45 -8.58
N VAL A 311 -15.09 -24.53 -9.16
CA VAL A 311 -15.00 -24.80 -10.61
C VAL A 311 -15.68 -23.69 -11.41
N ALA A 312 -16.88 -23.28 -11.02
CA ALA A 312 -17.61 -22.21 -11.69
C ALA A 312 -16.87 -20.87 -11.63
N TYR A 313 -16.28 -20.54 -10.47
CA TYR A 313 -15.47 -19.35 -10.28
C TYR A 313 -14.24 -19.35 -11.20
N LEU A 314 -13.47 -20.45 -11.23
CA LEU A 314 -12.29 -20.59 -12.09
C LEU A 314 -12.66 -20.59 -13.58
N ALA A 315 -13.75 -21.26 -13.97
CA ALA A 315 -14.23 -21.27 -15.35
C ALA A 315 -14.68 -19.89 -15.85
N GLY A 316 -15.15 -19.02 -14.95
CA GLY A 316 -15.51 -17.63 -15.27
C GLY A 316 -14.31 -16.76 -15.65
N MET A 317 -13.10 -17.10 -15.21
CA MET A 317 -11.87 -16.36 -15.50
C MET A 317 -10.91 -17.05 -16.45
N ALA A 318 -11.03 -18.38 -16.61
CA ALA A 318 -10.20 -19.15 -17.51
C ALA A 318 -10.40 -18.67 -18.95
N ASN A 319 -9.29 -18.60 -19.69
CA ASN A 319 -9.36 -18.29 -21.10
C ASN A 319 -10.16 -19.38 -21.83
N LYS A 320 -11.26 -19.00 -22.50
CA LYS A 320 -12.02 -19.96 -23.30
C LYS A 320 -11.19 -20.27 -24.55
N PRO A 321 -11.01 -21.54 -24.94
CA PRO A 321 -10.36 -21.85 -26.19
C PRO A 321 -11.09 -21.11 -27.32
N THR A 322 -10.39 -20.19 -27.99
CA THR A 322 -10.92 -19.52 -29.15
C THR A 322 -11.15 -20.57 -30.22
N ALA A 323 -12.36 -20.62 -30.79
CA ALA A 323 -12.76 -21.58 -31.84
C ALA A 323 -11.86 -21.53 -33.10
N SER A 324 -10.90 -20.60 -33.16
CA SER A 324 -9.91 -20.46 -34.23
C SER A 324 -8.76 -21.48 -34.18
N ALA A 325 -8.63 -22.32 -33.15
CA ALA A 325 -7.61 -23.37 -33.09
C ALA A 325 -8.08 -24.74 -33.65
N LEU A 326 -9.34 -24.86 -34.07
CA LEU A 326 -9.93 -26.12 -34.56
C LEU A 326 -10.14 -26.19 -36.08
N VAL A 327 -9.62 -25.24 -36.86
CA VAL A 327 -9.64 -25.36 -38.33
C VAL A 327 -8.30 -25.00 -38.93
N ARG A 328 -7.43 -26.00 -39.03
CA ARG A 328 -6.65 -26.23 -40.27
C ARG A 328 -6.54 -27.74 -40.52
N PRO A 329 -7.45 -28.32 -41.33
CA PRO A 329 -7.15 -29.52 -42.07
C PRO A 329 -6.58 -29.14 -43.45
N ALA A 330 -5.33 -29.54 -43.69
CA ALA A 330 -4.78 -30.18 -44.89
C ALA A 330 -3.25 -30.13 -44.79
#